data_AF-A0A6J6FZB9-F1
#
_entry.id   AF-A0A6J6FZB9-F1
#
_cell.length_a   1.000
_cell.length_b   1.000
_cell.length_c   1.000
_cell.angle_alpha   90.00
_cell.angle_beta   90.00
_cell.angle_gamma   90.00
#
_symmetry.space_group_name_H-M   'P 1'
#
loop_
_entity.id
_entity.type
_entity.pdbx_description
1 polymer ?
#
loop_
_entity_poly.entity_id
_entity_poly.type
_entity_poly.pdbx_seq_one_letter_code
_entity_poly.pdbx_strand_id
1 'polypeptide(L)'
;MFVAARGGTIVTCAATSGFMIEYDNRHLWMKLKNIISSHFANYAEAWAANQLICEGKIQPILSAVYPLEQTGEAAYQVHKNLHEGKIGVLCLAPSEGLGIDDPEFRAKVGEDRITAFRRHGA
;
A
#
# COMPACT_ATOMS: atom_id res chain seq x y z
N MET A 1 -6.13 20.53 3.76
CA MET A 1 -5.51 21.85 3.46
C MET A 1 -5.01 22.61 4.67
N PHE A 2 -5.79 22.77 5.74
CA PHE A 2 -5.40 23.54 6.93
C PHE A 2 -4.07 23.10 7.57
N VAL A 3 -3.91 21.79 7.79
CA VAL A 3 -2.83 21.18 8.60
C VAL A 3 -1.45 21.13 7.94
N ALA A 4 -1.38 21.14 6.60
CA ALA A 4 -0.08 21.12 5.91
C ALA A 4 0.76 22.35 6.30
N ALA A 5 2.08 22.18 6.38
CA ALA A 5 3.00 23.27 6.69
C ALA A 5 2.92 24.40 5.64
N ARG A 6 3.40 25.60 5.98
CA ARG A 6 3.59 26.69 5.00
C ARG A 6 4.61 26.22 3.95
N GLY A 7 4.33 26.42 2.66
CA GLY A 7 5.13 25.88 1.56
C GLY A 7 4.92 24.38 1.29
N GLY A 8 4.11 23.70 2.11
CA GLY A 8 3.94 22.24 2.05
C GLY A 8 3.14 21.77 0.84
N THR A 9 3.33 20.50 0.49
CA THR A 9 2.65 19.84 -0.62
C THR A 9 1.65 18.82 -0.09
N ILE A 10 0.43 18.86 -0.62
CA ILE A 10 -0.56 17.81 -0.46
C ILE A 10 -0.54 16.98 -1.73
N VAL A 11 -0.21 15.70 -1.64
CA VAL A 11 -0.25 14.77 -2.78
C VAL A 11 -1.52 13.92 -2.67
N THR A 12 -2.25 13.79 -3.78
CA THR A 12 -3.44 12.95 -3.87
C THR A 12 -3.33 11.98 -5.04
N CYS A 13 -3.83 10.75 -4.85
CA CYS A 13 -3.88 9.74 -5.92
C CYS A 13 -5.27 9.18 -6.19
N ALA A 14 -6.24 9.48 -5.32
CA ALA A 14 -7.60 8.95 -5.37
C ALA A 14 -8.53 9.78 -4.48
N ALA A 15 -9.81 9.44 -4.49
CA ALA A 15 -10.83 10.10 -3.69
C ALA A 15 -11.92 9.10 -3.24
N THR A 16 -11.55 8.17 -2.36
CA THR A 16 -12.41 7.05 -1.92
C THR A 16 -13.77 7.50 -1.36
N SER A 17 -13.81 8.61 -0.62
CA SER A 17 -15.03 9.15 -0.02
C SER A 17 -15.87 10.05 -0.94
N GLY A 18 -15.43 10.27 -2.19
CA GLY A 18 -16.08 11.15 -3.16
C GLY A 18 -15.08 12.08 -3.86
N PHE A 19 -15.17 12.17 -5.18
CA PHE A 19 -14.21 12.91 -6.02
C PHE A 19 -14.47 14.42 -6.12
N MET A 20 -15.62 14.89 -5.68
CA MET A 20 -15.91 16.32 -5.57
C MET A 20 -15.26 16.86 -4.29
N ILE A 21 -14.08 17.48 -4.44
CA ILE A 21 -13.27 17.95 -3.32
C ILE A 21 -13.50 19.44 -3.11
N GLU A 22 -13.88 19.81 -1.88
CA GLU A 22 -13.98 21.20 -1.43
C GLU A 22 -12.95 21.49 -0.35
N TYR A 23 -12.32 22.66 -0.41
CA TYR A 23 -11.40 23.11 0.62
C TYR A 23 -11.36 24.64 0.72
N ASP A 24 -10.99 25.14 1.89
CA ASP A 24 -10.74 26.57 2.07
C ASP A 24 -9.42 26.98 1.39
N ASN A 25 -9.56 27.68 0.25
CA ASN A 25 -8.45 28.10 -0.58
C ASN A 25 -7.53 29.13 0.11
N ARG A 26 -7.99 29.83 1.16
CA ARG A 26 -7.14 30.75 1.94
C ARG A 26 -5.94 30.03 2.53
N HIS A 27 -6.11 28.76 2.93
CA HIS A 27 -5.01 27.95 3.46
C HIS A 27 -4.02 27.47 2.39
N LEU A 28 -4.40 27.50 1.11
CA LEU A 28 -3.50 27.21 -0.01
C LEU A 28 -2.63 28.44 -0.29
N TRP A 29 -3.23 29.54 -0.76
CA TRP A 29 -2.48 30.66 -1.33
C TRP A 29 -1.73 31.47 -0.28
N MET A 30 -2.34 31.77 0.88
CA MET A 30 -1.69 32.57 1.92
C MET A 30 -0.50 31.86 2.56
N LYS A 31 -0.52 30.52 2.51
CA LYS A 31 0.54 29.66 3.06
C LYS A 31 1.38 29.01 1.96
N LEU A 32 1.28 29.45 0.71
CA LEU A 32 2.12 29.03 -0.42
C LEU A 32 2.18 27.51 -0.62
N LYS A 33 1.05 26.82 -0.41
CA LYS A 33 1.01 25.35 -0.48
C LYS A 33 0.78 24.88 -1.92
N ASN A 34 1.15 23.63 -2.18
CA ASN A 34 0.92 22.95 -3.45
C ASN A 34 -0.07 21.81 -3.31
N ILE A 35 -0.82 21.52 -4.37
CA ILE A 35 -1.59 20.29 -4.51
C ILE A 35 -1.05 19.58 -5.75
N ILE A 36 -0.55 18.36 -5.59
CA ILE A 36 -0.02 17.54 -6.68
C ILE A 36 -0.90 16.30 -6.82
N SER A 37 -1.40 16.07 -8.03
CA SER A 37 -2.03 14.80 -8.37
C SER A 37 -0.96 13.80 -8.80
N SER A 38 -1.07 12.57 -8.33
CA SER A 38 -0.22 11.45 -8.71
C SER A 38 -1.08 10.29 -9.17
N HIS A 39 -0.70 9.60 -10.24
CA HIS A 39 -1.46 8.45 -10.72
C HIS A 39 -0.50 7.32 -11.11
N PHE A 40 -0.66 6.18 -10.43
CA PHE A 40 0.20 5.02 -10.60
C PHE A 40 1.69 5.38 -10.43
N ALA A 41 2.56 4.69 -11.17
CA ALA A 41 3.99 4.92 -11.25
C ALA A 41 4.46 4.59 -12.68
N ASN A 42 5.37 5.37 -13.23
CA ASN A 42 6.04 4.99 -14.46
C ASN A 42 6.99 3.79 -14.19
N TYR A 43 7.54 3.21 -15.26
CA TYR A 43 8.35 2.01 -15.11
C TYR A 43 9.65 2.22 -14.31
N ALA A 44 10.27 3.40 -14.42
CA ALA A 44 11.46 3.72 -13.64
C ALA A 44 11.14 3.82 -12.13
N GLU A 45 10.01 4.43 -11.79
CA GLU A 45 9.53 4.52 -10.41
C GLU A 45 9.14 3.15 -9.85
N ALA A 46 8.44 2.33 -10.64
CA ALA A 46 8.07 0.96 -10.27
C ALA A 46 9.31 0.09 -10.03
N TRP A 47 10.33 0.22 -10.89
CA TRP A 47 11.61 -0.46 -10.71
C TRP A 47 12.31 0.00 -9.42
N ALA A 48 12.40 1.30 -9.18
CA ALA A 48 13.00 1.84 -7.96
C ALA A 48 12.27 1.37 -6.70
N ALA A 49 10.94 1.31 -6.73
CA ALA A 49 10.14 0.78 -5.62
C ALA A 49 10.42 -0.72 -5.39
N ASN A 50 10.50 -1.52 -6.46
CA ASN A 50 10.85 -2.93 -6.37
C ASN A 50 12.27 -3.14 -5.81
N GLN A 51 13.25 -2.32 -6.24
CA GLN A 51 14.62 -2.39 -5.70
C GLN A 51 14.64 -2.17 -4.18
N LEU A 52 13.84 -1.25 -3.64
CA LEU A 52 13.75 -1.06 -2.18
C LEU A 52 13.20 -2.29 -1.43
N ILE A 53 12.35 -3.10 -2.09
CA ILE A 53 11.88 -4.38 -1.55
C ILE A 53 12.99 -5.44 -1.63
N CYS A 54 13.66 -5.56 -2.78
CA CYS A 54 14.80 -6.47 -2.98
C CYS A 54 15.97 -6.17 -2.02
N GLU A 55 16.16 -4.90 -1.64
CA GLU A 55 17.16 -4.48 -0.65
C GLU A 55 16.68 -4.66 0.81
N GLY A 56 15.45 -5.11 1.03
CA GLY A 56 14.88 -5.32 2.36
C GLY A 56 14.55 -4.03 3.12
N LYS A 57 14.57 -2.88 2.45
CA LYS A 57 14.27 -1.56 3.06
C LYS A 57 12.77 -1.34 3.23
N ILE A 58 11.97 -1.84 2.29
CA ILE A 58 10.50 -1.84 2.34
C ILE A 58 10.02 -3.28 2.42
N GLN A 59 9.04 -3.55 3.29
CA GLN A 59 8.46 -4.88 3.49
C GLN A 59 7.01 -4.94 3.04
N PRO A 60 6.53 -6.10 2.57
CA PRO A 60 5.14 -6.28 2.21
C PRO A 60 4.25 -6.13 3.46
N ILE A 61 3.07 -5.55 3.28
CA ILE A 61 2.05 -5.37 4.33
C ILE A 61 0.89 -6.36 4.14
N LEU A 62 1.23 -7.59 3.76
CA LEU A 62 0.27 -8.67 3.50
C LEU A 62 -0.31 -9.18 4.82
N SER A 63 -1.62 -9.09 4.96
CA SER A 63 -2.32 -9.36 6.23
C SER A 63 -3.26 -10.55 6.15
N ALA A 64 -3.83 -10.85 4.98
CA ALA A 64 -4.65 -12.04 4.75
C ALA A 64 -4.36 -12.62 3.37
N VAL A 65 -4.58 -13.92 3.20
CA VAL A 65 -4.44 -14.63 1.93
C VAL A 65 -5.64 -15.54 1.73
N TYR A 66 -6.23 -15.47 0.53
CA TYR A 66 -7.37 -16.30 0.13
C TYR A 66 -6.98 -17.20 -1.04
N PRO A 67 -7.58 -18.40 -1.18
CA PRO A 67 -7.49 -19.17 -2.41
C PRO A 67 -8.25 -18.46 -3.55
N LEU A 68 -7.91 -18.79 -4.80
CA LEU A 68 -8.49 -18.16 -5.99
C LEU A 68 -10.02 -18.21 -6.02
N GLU A 69 -10.60 -19.32 -5.58
CA GLU A 69 -12.05 -19.56 -5.50
C GLU A 69 -12.76 -18.58 -4.56
N GLN A 70 -12.03 -17.98 -3.61
CA GLN A 70 -12.55 -17.03 -2.63
C GLN A 70 -12.20 -15.56 -2.97
N THR A 71 -11.82 -15.26 -4.22
CA THR A 71 -11.55 -13.89 -4.66
C THR A 71 -12.74 -12.94 -4.42
N GLY A 72 -13.97 -13.43 -4.52
CA GLY A 72 -15.17 -12.65 -4.23
C GLY A 72 -15.24 -12.19 -2.76
N GLU A 73 -14.87 -13.06 -1.82
CA GLU A 73 -14.79 -12.73 -0.40
C GLU A 73 -13.63 -11.76 -0.13
N ALA A 74 -12.46 -12.01 -0.71
CA ALA A 74 -11.32 -11.10 -0.61
C ALA A 74 -11.68 -9.67 -1.08
N ALA A 75 -12.40 -9.54 -2.19
CA ALA A 75 -12.88 -8.25 -2.68
C ALA A 75 -13.94 -7.62 -1.77
N TYR A 76 -14.85 -8.42 -1.21
CA TYR A 76 -15.86 -7.94 -0.26
C TYR A 76 -15.22 -7.35 1.01
N GLN A 77 -14.22 -8.03 1.57
CA GLN A 77 -13.46 -7.57 2.73
C GLN A 77 -12.84 -6.18 2.50
N VAL A 78 -12.19 -5.99 1.34
CA VAL A 78 -11.66 -4.67 0.95
C VAL A 78 -12.78 -3.65 0.77
N HIS A 79 -13.87 -4.02 0.08
CA HIS A 79 -15.00 -3.13 -0.17
C HIS A 79 -15.68 -2.63 1.11
N LYS A 80 -15.72 -3.47 2.15
CA LYS A 80 -16.31 -3.14 3.45
C LYS A 80 -15.32 -2.60 4.48
N ASN A 81 -14.06 -2.36 4.09
CA ASN A 81 -12.99 -1.92 5.00
C ASN A 81 -12.83 -2.83 6.22
N LEU A 82 -13.02 -4.13 6.05
CA LEU A 82 -12.95 -5.13 7.13
C LEU A 82 -11.51 -5.62 7.38
N HIS A 83 -10.53 -4.98 6.74
CA HIS A 83 -9.15 -5.45 6.69
C HIS A 83 -8.18 -4.27 6.64
N GLU A 84 -7.03 -4.43 7.29
CA GLU A 84 -5.92 -3.47 7.27
C GLU A 84 -4.72 -4.07 6.54
N GLY A 85 -4.12 -3.34 5.59
CA GLY A 85 -2.97 -3.78 4.80
C GLY A 85 -3.37 -4.27 3.41
N LYS A 86 -2.82 -5.41 2.98
CA LYS A 86 -3.08 -6.01 1.67
C LYS A 86 -3.63 -7.42 1.81
N ILE A 87 -4.66 -7.73 1.02
CA ILE A 87 -5.14 -9.10 0.83
C ILE A 87 -4.46 -9.68 -0.41
N GLY A 88 -3.84 -10.84 -0.25
CA GLY A 88 -3.30 -11.64 -1.34
C GLY A 88 -4.29 -12.72 -1.78
N VAL A 89 -4.16 -13.15 -3.02
CA VAL A 89 -4.93 -14.28 -3.57
C VAL A 89 -3.94 -15.28 -4.14
N LEU A 90 -4.00 -16.53 -3.67
CA LEU A 90 -3.27 -17.64 -4.27
C LEU A 90 -3.90 -17.94 -5.63
N CYS A 91 -3.11 -17.82 -6.70
CA CYS A 91 -3.54 -18.23 -8.04
C CYS A 91 -3.13 -19.69 -8.30
N LEU A 92 -1.98 -19.90 -8.96
CA LEU A 92 -1.45 -21.25 -9.20
C LEU A 92 -0.66 -21.81 -8.02
N ALA A 93 -0.29 -20.98 -7.04
CA ALA A 93 0.40 -21.42 -5.84
C ALA A 93 -0.57 -22.26 -4.98
N PRO A 94 -0.25 -23.53 -4.66
CA PRO A 94 -1.16 -24.41 -3.91
C PRO A 94 -1.25 -24.07 -2.43
N SER A 95 -0.27 -23.34 -1.88
CA SER A 95 -0.24 -22.92 -0.48
C SER A 95 0.62 -21.67 -0.30
N GLU A 96 0.48 -21.03 0.86
CA GLU A 96 1.36 -19.94 1.28
C GLU A 96 2.81 -20.41 1.53
N GLY A 97 3.74 -19.46 1.60
CA GLY A 97 5.15 -19.70 1.97
C GLY A 97 6.04 -20.24 0.84
N LEU A 98 5.50 -20.41 -0.36
CA LEU A 98 6.25 -20.84 -1.55
C LEU A 98 6.94 -19.67 -2.26
N GLY A 99 7.90 -19.98 -3.13
CA GLY A 99 8.55 -19.00 -4.02
C GLY A 99 9.75 -18.24 -3.44
N ILE A 100 10.23 -18.63 -2.25
CA ILE A 100 11.46 -18.08 -1.66
C ILE A 100 12.66 -18.80 -2.28
N ASP A 101 13.45 -18.07 -3.08
CA ASP A 101 14.68 -18.54 -3.73
C ASP A 101 15.96 -18.12 -2.98
N ASP A 102 15.90 -17.05 -2.18
CA ASP A 102 16.96 -16.62 -1.25
C ASP A 102 16.49 -16.66 0.22
N PRO A 103 16.54 -17.84 0.87
CA PRO A 103 16.11 -17.99 2.27
C PRO A 103 17.05 -17.31 3.27
N GLU A 104 18.35 -17.15 2.94
CA GLU A 104 19.32 -16.49 3.81
C GLU A 104 19.02 -14.99 3.90
N PHE A 105 18.74 -14.35 2.77
CA PHE A 105 18.33 -12.96 2.74
C PHE A 105 17.00 -12.74 3.47
N ARG A 106 16.01 -13.62 3.26
CA ARG A 106 14.74 -13.55 4.01
C ARG A 106 14.97 -13.60 5.52
N ALA A 107 15.82 -14.52 5.99
CA ALA A 107 16.17 -14.64 7.40
C ALA A 107 16.86 -13.37 7.93
N LYS A 108 17.75 -12.76 7.13
CA LYS A 108 18.40 -11.49 7.46
C LYS A 108 17.43 -10.31 7.57
N VAL A 109 16.41 -10.26 6.72
CA VAL A 109 15.36 -9.22 6.78
C VAL A 109 14.51 -9.38 8.04
N GLY A 110 14.18 -10.63 8.40
CA GLY A 110 13.42 -10.98 9.60
C GLY A 110 11.94 -11.26 9.31
N GLU A 111 11.47 -12.43 9.73
CA GLU A 111 10.08 -12.87 9.50
C GLU A 111 9.07 -11.97 10.23
N ASP A 112 9.44 -11.44 11.40
CA ASP A 112 8.64 -10.51 12.19
C ASP A 112 8.35 -9.20 11.42
N ARG A 113 9.31 -8.73 10.62
CA ARG A 113 9.16 -7.54 9.77
C ARG A 113 8.34 -7.84 8.52
N ILE A 114 8.58 -8.98 7.88
CA ILE A 114 7.87 -9.39 6.66
C ILE A 114 6.39 -9.69 6.95
N THR A 115 6.09 -10.24 8.12
CA THR A 115 4.73 -10.65 8.52
C THR A 115 4.06 -9.68 9.49
N ALA A 116 4.59 -8.47 9.65
CA ALA A 116 4.11 -7.50 10.64
C ALA A 116 2.58 -7.28 10.60
N PHE A 117 1.98 -7.33 9.40
CA PHE A 117 0.55 -7.13 9.19
C PHE A 117 -0.32 -8.39 9.37
N ARG A 118 0.26 -9.60 9.49
CA ARG A 118 -0.52 -10.85 9.66
C ARG A 118 -1.37 -10.90 10.92
N ARG A 119 -1.07 -10.05 11.91
CA ARG A 119 -1.86 -9.92 13.15
C ARG A 119 -3.22 -9.24 12.96
N HIS A 120 -3.42 -8.53 11.84
CA HIS A 120 -4.61 -7.73 11.55
C HIS A 120 -5.57 -8.39 10.54
N GLY A 121 -5.30 -9.64 10.13
CA GLY A 121 -6.13 -10.39 9.17
C GLY A 121 -7.03 -11.45 9.79
N ALA A 122 -7.34 -11.36 11.10
CA ALA A 122 -8.19 -12.30 11.82
C ALA A 122 -9.68 -11.97 11.68
#